data_AF-A0A7V9THC9-F1
#
_entry.id   AF-A0A7V9THC9-F1
#
_cell.length_a   1.000
_cell.length_b   1.000
_cell.length_c   1.000
_cell.angle_alpha   90.00
_cell.angle_beta   90.00
_cell.angle_gamma   90.00
#
_symmetry.space_group_name_H-M   'P 1'
#
loop_
_entity.id
_entity.type
_entity.pdbx_description
1 polymer ?
#
loop_
_entity_poly.entity_id
_entity_poly.type
_entity_poly.pdbx_seq_one_letter_code
_entity_poly.pdbx_strand_id
1 'polypeptide(L)'
;MSIPRTNTCIGLALCLMFSACSSPRPAEPSGDPYVRGAVETISTEAAAATIFVRAGPGSREPCGIFATTDSRTSYFRRDSAGDRIPATLSALQLGDTVEVFVTGPVMESCPVQGYASIIVVLAGPNLN
;
A
#
# COMPACT_ATOMS: atom_id res chain seq x y z
N MET A 1 -51.00 -58.63 4.22
CA MET A 1 -51.45 -58.61 5.63
C MET A 1 -50.35 -57.94 6.45
N SER A 2 -50.70 -56.84 7.14
CA SER A 2 -50.03 -56.14 8.25
C SER A 2 -48.48 -56.09 8.42
N ILE A 3 -47.96 -54.86 8.35
CA ILE A 3 -46.69 -54.29 8.91
C ILE A 3 -46.88 -54.14 10.46
N PRO A 4 -45.89 -54.23 11.41
CA PRO A 4 -44.64 -53.41 11.56
C PRO A 4 -43.42 -54.16 12.19
N ARG A 5 -42.28 -53.61 12.66
CA ARG A 5 -41.80 -52.24 13.06
C ARG A 5 -40.31 -51.97 12.72
N THR A 6 -40.04 -50.75 12.24
CA THR A 6 -39.11 -49.71 12.79
C THR A 6 -37.68 -50.06 13.26
N ASN A 7 -36.65 -49.53 12.56
CA ASN A 7 -35.64 -48.62 13.17
C ASN A 7 -34.69 -47.91 12.15
N THR A 8 -34.60 -46.60 12.29
CA THR A 8 -33.41 -45.71 12.21
C THR A 8 -32.33 -45.93 11.13
N CYS A 9 -32.11 -44.93 10.23
CA CYS A 9 -30.98 -43.99 10.35
C CYS A 9 -30.81 -43.03 9.14
N ILE A 10 -30.75 -41.72 9.45
CA ILE A 10 -29.81 -40.72 8.91
C ILE A 10 -29.88 -40.43 7.39
N GLY A 11 -30.50 -39.30 7.05
CA GLY A 11 -30.25 -38.62 5.77
C GLY A 11 -28.98 -37.77 5.83
N LEU A 12 -28.32 -37.56 4.68
CA LEU A 12 -27.12 -36.73 4.55
C LEU A 12 -27.35 -35.62 3.51
N ALA A 13 -27.53 -34.39 3.99
CA ALA A 13 -27.64 -33.21 3.13
C ALA A 13 -26.25 -32.68 2.78
N LEU A 14 -25.94 -32.58 1.49
CA LEU A 14 -24.61 -32.24 0.97
C LEU A 14 -24.46 -30.72 0.77
N CYS A 15 -24.14 -29.99 1.84
CA CYS A 15 -23.90 -28.53 1.82
C CYS A 15 -22.50 -28.18 2.35
N LEU A 16 -21.47 -28.22 1.49
CA LEU A 16 -20.10 -27.72 1.77
C LEU A 16 -19.44 -27.34 0.42
N MET A 17 -18.64 -26.29 0.23
CA MET A 17 -18.41 -25.02 0.95
C MET A 17 -17.82 -24.06 -0.10
N PHE A 18 -18.39 -22.88 -0.34
CA PHE A 18 -17.69 -21.84 -1.11
C PHE A 18 -16.66 -21.16 -0.20
N SER A 19 -15.40 -21.58 -0.28
CA SER A 19 -14.28 -20.89 0.39
C SER A 19 -14.05 -19.52 -0.24
N ALA A 20 -14.73 -18.50 0.30
CA ALA A 20 -14.38 -17.12 0.05
C ALA A 20 -13.03 -16.81 0.72
N CYS A 21 -11.95 -16.79 -0.06
CA CYS A 21 -10.67 -16.25 0.41
C CYS A 21 -10.83 -14.74 0.61
N SER A 22 -11.16 -14.33 1.83
CA SER A 22 -11.07 -12.95 2.29
C SER A 22 -9.60 -12.53 2.30
N SER A 23 -9.09 -12.10 1.15
CA SER A 23 -7.74 -11.56 1.03
C SER A 23 -7.56 -10.40 2.02
N PRO A 24 -6.49 -10.37 2.83
CA PRO A 24 -6.22 -9.26 3.73
C PRO A 24 -6.17 -7.96 2.93
N ARG A 25 -7.06 -7.01 3.25
CA ARG A 25 -6.98 -5.67 2.65
C ARG A 25 -5.64 -5.07 3.08
N PRO A 26 -4.81 -4.56 2.15
CA PRO A 26 -3.55 -3.93 2.52
C PRO A 26 -3.78 -2.84 3.58
N ALA A 27 -2.89 -2.76 4.56
CA ALA A 27 -3.04 -1.83 5.68
C ALA A 27 -3.09 -0.39 5.16
N GLU A 28 -4.17 0.32 5.48
CA GLU A 28 -4.34 1.70 5.04
C GLU A 28 -3.49 2.63 5.94
N PRO A 29 -2.70 3.57 5.37
CA PRO A 29 -1.99 4.54 6.19
C PRO A 29 -3.00 5.41 6.96
N SER A 30 -2.89 5.40 8.29
CA SER A 30 -3.71 6.22 9.17
C SER A 30 -3.12 7.64 9.32
N GLY A 31 -3.90 8.66 8.97
CA GLY A 31 -3.51 10.07 9.10
C GLY A 31 -2.94 10.69 7.83
N ASP A 32 -2.41 11.90 7.95
CA ASP A 32 -1.86 12.68 6.84
C ASP A 32 -0.48 12.18 6.41
N PRO A 33 -0.13 12.28 5.11
CA PRO A 33 1.21 11.95 4.63
C PRO A 33 2.26 12.87 5.24
N TYR A 34 3.45 12.33 5.45
CA TYR A 34 4.56 13.09 6.02
C TYR A 34 5.16 14.04 4.99
N VAL A 35 5.34 13.55 3.76
CA VAL A 35 5.63 14.39 2.58
C VAL A 35 4.66 14.06 1.46
N ARG A 36 4.21 15.09 0.75
CA ARG A 36 3.53 14.96 -0.55
C ARG A 36 4.24 15.82 -1.57
N GLY A 37 4.53 15.28 -2.75
CA GLY A 37 5.09 16.05 -3.86
C GLY A 37 5.78 15.17 -4.90
N ALA A 38 6.69 15.77 -5.68
CA ALA A 38 7.26 15.15 -6.87
C ALA A 38 8.48 14.27 -6.54
N VAL A 39 8.55 13.07 -7.13
CA VAL A 39 9.74 12.20 -7.09
C VAL A 39 10.84 12.80 -7.97
N GLU A 40 11.99 13.08 -7.39
CA GLU A 40 13.16 13.67 -8.09
C GLU A 40 14.34 12.71 -8.23
N THR A 41 14.44 11.72 -7.35
CA THR A 41 15.53 10.73 -7.40
C THR A 41 14.98 9.37 -6.97
N ILE A 42 15.41 8.32 -7.67
CA ILE A 42 15.22 6.93 -7.28
C ILE A 42 16.59 6.27 -7.42
N SER A 43 17.24 5.93 -6.30
CA SER A 43 18.43 5.08 -6.28
C SER A 43 18.02 3.70 -5.78
N THR A 44 18.36 2.65 -6.52
CA THR A 44 18.07 1.25 -6.14
C THR A 44 19.37 0.53 -5.81
N GLU A 45 19.53 0.09 -4.56
CA GLU A 45 20.77 -0.50 -4.05
C GLU A 45 20.45 -1.83 -3.35
N ALA A 46 20.82 -2.93 -4.02
CA ALA A 46 20.55 -4.30 -3.59
C ALA A 46 19.07 -4.57 -3.26
N ALA A 47 18.73 -4.67 -1.97
CA ALA A 47 17.38 -5.00 -1.47
C ALA A 47 16.60 -3.77 -0.97
N ALA A 48 17.14 -2.57 -1.14
CA ALA A 48 16.54 -1.31 -0.71
C ALA A 48 16.54 -0.28 -1.86
N ALA A 49 15.74 0.77 -1.71
CA ALA A 49 15.84 1.93 -2.58
C ALA A 49 15.65 3.23 -1.79
N THR A 50 16.42 4.26 -2.16
CA THR A 50 16.34 5.60 -1.61
C THR A 50 15.64 6.51 -2.61
N ILE A 51 14.53 7.11 -2.21
CA ILE A 51 13.72 7.98 -3.05
C ILE A 51 13.80 9.40 -2.49
N PHE A 52 14.14 10.39 -3.33
CA PHE A 52 13.98 11.80 -2.96
C PHE A 52 12.63 12.31 -3.47
N VAL A 53 11.81 12.84 -2.56
CA VAL A 53 10.53 13.47 -2.87
C VAL A 53 10.58 14.94 -2.45
N ARG A 54 10.45 15.85 -3.42
CA ARG A 54 10.32 17.28 -3.17
C ARG A 54 9.04 17.58 -2.39
N ALA A 55 9.09 18.50 -1.44
CA ALA A 55 7.87 19.04 -0.86
C ALA A 55 7.01 19.74 -1.92
N GLY A 56 5.71 19.44 -1.92
CA GLY A 56 4.68 20.13 -2.69
C GLY A 56 3.47 20.49 -1.82
N PRO A 57 2.36 20.96 -2.43
CA PRO A 57 1.16 21.33 -1.71
C PRO A 57 0.60 20.17 -0.87
N GLY A 58 0.44 20.41 0.44
CA GLY A 58 0.01 19.39 1.41
C GLY A 58 1.13 18.51 1.98
N SER A 59 2.40 18.80 1.69
CA SER A 59 3.53 18.26 2.47
C SER A 59 3.54 18.84 3.88
N ARG A 60 3.89 18.04 4.89
CA ARG A 60 4.14 18.54 6.26
C ARG A 60 5.56 19.07 6.39
N GLU A 61 6.52 18.39 5.76
CA GLU A 61 7.91 18.84 5.73
C GLU A 61 8.19 19.72 4.51
N PRO A 62 8.74 20.94 4.69
CA PRO A 62 8.95 21.90 3.59
C PRO A 62 10.19 21.59 2.74
N CYS A 63 11.14 20.79 3.25
CA CYS A 63 12.36 20.43 2.55
C CYS A 63 12.24 19.15 1.70
N GLY A 64 11.10 18.45 1.77
CA GLY A 64 10.96 17.11 1.20
C GLY A 64 11.67 16.04 2.05
N ILE A 65 11.73 14.82 1.53
CA ILE A 65 12.29 13.64 2.24
C ILE A 65 13.20 12.80 1.35
N PHE A 66 14.32 12.34 1.91
CA PHE A 66 15.01 11.13 1.45
C PHE A 66 14.41 9.92 2.17
N ALA A 67 13.56 9.19 1.45
CA ALA A 67 12.82 8.05 1.95
C ALA A 67 13.56 6.75 1.60
N THR A 68 14.08 6.06 2.61
CA THR A 68 14.58 4.70 2.46
C THR A 68 13.39 3.74 2.42
N THR A 69 13.42 2.83 1.45
CA THR A 69 12.40 1.78 1.26
C THR A 69 13.05 0.40 1.34
N ASP A 70 12.33 -0.55 1.92
CA ASP A 70 12.76 -1.94 2.07
C ASP A 70 11.58 -2.91 1.85
N SER A 71 11.77 -4.20 2.14
CA SER A 71 10.75 -5.24 1.97
C SER A 71 9.48 -5.06 2.82
N ARG A 72 9.46 -4.10 3.74
CA ARG A 72 8.30 -3.72 4.56
C ARG A 72 7.55 -2.50 3.99
N THR A 73 8.15 -1.77 3.05
CA THR A 73 7.48 -0.63 2.39
C THR A 73 6.38 -1.13 1.48
N SER A 74 5.15 -0.66 1.71
CA SER A 74 4.00 -0.95 0.85
C SER A 74 3.83 0.13 -0.21
N TYR A 75 3.55 -0.26 -1.44
CA TYR A 75 3.37 0.65 -2.57
C TYR A 75 1.93 0.57 -3.06
N PHE A 76 1.36 1.72 -3.39
CA PHE A 76 0.04 1.84 -3.99
C PHE A 76 0.03 2.85 -5.12
N ARG A 77 -0.96 2.74 -5.99
CA ARG A 77 -1.35 3.79 -6.94
C ARG A 77 -2.83 4.07 -6.78
N ARG A 78 -3.25 5.34 -6.95
CA ARG A 78 -4.68 5.66 -7.06
C ARG A 78 -5.20 5.33 -8.46
N ASP A 79 -6.41 4.76 -8.53
CA ASP A 79 -7.12 4.60 -9.79
C ASP A 79 -8.01 5.83 -10.12
N SER A 80 -8.84 5.72 -11.16
CA SER A 80 -9.74 6.78 -11.59
C SER A 80 -10.91 7.05 -10.63
N ALA A 81 -11.19 6.15 -9.68
CA ALA A 81 -12.13 6.39 -8.58
C ALA A 81 -11.44 7.02 -7.35
N GLY A 82 -10.10 7.06 -7.34
CA GLY A 82 -9.27 7.51 -6.21
C GLY A 82 -8.91 6.40 -5.22
N ASP A 83 -9.35 5.16 -5.49
CA ASP A 83 -9.10 3.98 -4.67
C ASP A 83 -7.63 3.53 -4.79
N ARG A 84 -7.09 2.98 -3.69
CA ARG A 84 -5.70 2.53 -3.61
C ARG A 84 -5.57 1.08 -4.12
N ILE A 85 -4.94 0.90 -5.27
CA ILE A 85 -4.58 -0.40 -5.82
C ILE A 85 -3.12 -0.74 -5.43
N PRO A 86 -2.81 -1.98 -5.00
CA PRO A 86 -1.44 -2.42 -4.75
C PRO A 86 -0.51 -2.18 -5.95
N ALA A 87 0.71 -1.75 -5.66
CA ALA A 87 1.76 -1.48 -6.63
C ALA A 87 3.11 -2.03 -6.14
N THR A 88 4.18 -1.69 -6.85
CA THR A 88 5.57 -2.05 -6.54
C THR A 88 6.46 -0.83 -6.70
N LEU A 89 7.71 -0.90 -6.23
CA LEU A 89 8.73 0.12 -6.48
C LEU A 89 8.87 0.48 -7.98
N SER A 90 8.74 -0.51 -8.87
CA SER A 90 8.79 -0.31 -10.34
C SER A 90 7.59 0.46 -10.94
N ALA A 91 6.57 0.78 -10.15
CA ALA A 91 5.50 1.69 -10.55
C ALA A 91 5.85 3.16 -10.38
N LEU A 92 6.92 3.48 -9.64
CA LEU A 92 7.40 4.85 -9.42
C LEU A 92 8.25 5.35 -10.61
N GLN A 93 8.01 6.59 -11.01
CA GLN A 93 8.74 7.30 -12.05
C GLN A 93 9.21 8.67 -11.57
N LEU A 94 10.28 9.19 -12.17
CA LEU A 94 10.69 10.57 -11.94
C LEU A 94 9.59 11.52 -12.42
N GLY A 95 9.22 12.48 -11.57
CA GLY A 95 8.10 13.39 -11.79
C GLY A 95 6.74 12.90 -11.28
N ASP A 96 6.61 11.64 -10.81
CA ASP A 96 5.39 11.19 -10.13
C ASP A 96 5.08 12.09 -8.93
N THR A 97 3.82 12.47 -8.76
CA THR A 97 3.34 13.05 -7.51
C THR A 97 2.95 11.94 -6.56
N VAL A 98 3.58 11.88 -5.38
CA VAL A 98 3.42 10.80 -4.41
C VAL A 98 3.07 11.31 -3.01
N GLU A 99 2.45 10.45 -2.21
CA GLU A 99 2.30 10.58 -0.77
C GLU A 99 3.29 9.61 -0.09
N VAL A 100 4.15 10.11 0.80
CA VAL A 100 5.08 9.31 1.60
C VAL A 100 4.61 9.28 3.05
N PHE A 101 4.37 8.09 3.56
CA PHE A 101 4.09 7.83 4.97
C PHE A 101 5.32 7.18 5.60
N VAL A 102 5.70 7.67 6.78
CA VAL A 102 6.90 7.27 7.51
C VAL A 102 6.50 6.64 8.83
N THR A 103 7.27 5.67 9.32
CA THR A 103 7.01 5.03 10.62
C THR A 103 8.32 4.64 11.27
N GLY A 104 8.45 4.95 12.57
CA GLY A 104 9.70 4.82 13.31
C GLY A 104 10.47 6.14 13.38
N PRO A 105 11.79 6.11 13.65
CA PRO A 105 12.59 7.32 13.81
C PRO A 105 12.79 8.06 12.48
N VAL A 106 12.80 9.39 12.57
CA VAL A 106 13.13 10.32 11.49
C VAL A 106 14.33 11.15 11.91
N MET A 107 15.23 11.44 10.97
CA MET A 107 16.29 12.41 11.17
C MET A 107 15.82 13.78 10.68
N GLU A 108 15.60 14.68 11.63
CA GLU A 108 15.10 16.06 11.48
C GLU A 108 16.15 16.97 10.81
N SER A 109 16.46 16.66 9.56
CA SER A 109 17.35 17.42 8.67
C SER A 109 16.55 18.06 7.53
N CYS A 110 17.19 18.83 6.65
CA CYS A 110 16.54 19.46 5.50
C CYS A 110 17.31 19.09 4.23
N PRO A 111 16.80 18.16 3.39
CA PRO A 111 15.60 17.33 3.53
C PRO A 111 15.62 16.37 4.74
N VAL A 112 14.45 15.98 5.25
CA VAL A 112 14.35 14.97 6.32
C VAL A 112 14.74 13.59 5.79
N GLN A 113 15.10 12.66 6.68
CA GLN A 113 15.50 11.31 6.27
C GLN A 113 14.81 10.26 7.15
N GLY A 114 14.25 9.22 6.55
CA GLY A 114 13.51 8.19 7.30
C GLY A 114 13.08 7.00 6.44
N TYR A 115 12.50 5.99 7.09
CA TYR A 115 11.99 4.80 6.42
C TYR A 115 10.52 4.98 6.02
N ALA A 116 10.21 4.86 4.73
CA ALA A 116 8.83 4.87 4.28
C ALA A 116 8.15 3.55 4.64
N SER A 117 7.04 3.63 5.37
CA SER A 117 6.14 2.49 5.57
C SER A 117 5.22 2.33 4.38
N ILE A 118 4.72 3.43 3.80
CA ILE A 118 3.80 3.41 2.65
C ILE A 118 4.13 4.53 1.67
N ILE A 119 4.12 4.22 0.37
CA ILE A 119 4.18 5.20 -0.73
C ILE A 119 2.95 5.04 -1.62
N VAL A 120 2.24 6.14 -1.90
CA VAL A 120 1.06 6.18 -2.77
C VAL A 120 1.31 7.10 -3.96
N VAL A 121 1.32 6.55 -5.17
CA VAL A 121 1.37 7.35 -6.41
C VAL A 121 -0.01 7.95 -6.68
N LEU A 122 -0.08 9.28 -6.76
CA LEU A 122 -1.30 10.05 -7.00
C LEU A 122 -1.51 10.34 -8.50
N ALA A 123 -0.46 10.77 -9.18
CA ALA A 123 -0.47 11.06 -10.61
C ALA A 123 0.94 10.87 -11.17
N GLY A 124 1.03 10.32 -12.39
CA GLY A 124 2.31 10.15 -13.09
C GLY A 124 2.67 11.34 -13.99
N PRO A 125 3.93 11.44 -14.46
CA PRO A 125 4.45 12.59 -15.22
C PRO A 125 3.79 12.83 -16.58
N ASN A 126 2.90 11.94 -17.02
CA ASN A 126 2.17 12.01 -18.29
C ASN A 126 0.64 11.90 -18.14
N LEU A 127 0.09 12.12 -16.93
CA LEU A 127 -1.35 12.15 -16.68
C LEU A 127 -1.85 13.61 -16.65
N ASN A 128 -2.07 14.17 -17.84
CA ASN A 128 -2.68 15.49 -18.05
C ASN A 128 -3.70 15.41 -19.20
#